data_AF-A0A954RTG6-F1
#
_entry.id   AF-A0A954RTG6-F1
#
_cell.length_a   1.000
_cell.length_b   1.000
_cell.length_c   1.000
_cell.angle_alpha   90.00
_cell.angle_beta   90.00
_cell.angle_gamma   90.00
#
_symmetry.space_group_name_H-M   'P 1'
#
loop_
_entity.id
_entity.type
_entity.pdbx_description
1 polymer ?
#
loop_
_entity_poly.entity_id
_entity_poly.type
_entity_poly.pdbx_seq_one_letter_code
_entity_poly.pdbx_strand_id
1 'polypeptide(L)'
;MRYYRSIALAAALTLPLSLGCEPAAVDNAADAVREQSQQEAEDVRDASQIEAEQVRSTSEKDIFGQAENDAVEATADAIEDQGERKADAIEDAGEREADAIEDAGTP
;
A
#
# COMPACT_ATOMS: atom_id res chain seq x y z
N MET A 1 -6.60 -67.29 -29.00
CA MET A 1 -8.05 -67.05 -28.87
C MET A 1 -8.30 -66.31 -27.55
N ARG A 2 -8.84 -65.08 -27.61
CA ARG A 2 -9.93 -64.51 -26.79
C ARG A 2 -10.27 -65.26 -25.47
N TYR A 3 -10.40 -64.70 -24.27
CA TYR A 3 -10.43 -63.36 -23.66
C TYR A 3 -10.36 -63.62 -22.15
N TYR A 4 -9.81 -62.74 -21.32
CA TYR A 4 -10.49 -62.35 -20.06
C TYR A 4 -10.16 -60.89 -19.73
N ARG A 5 -11.23 -60.09 -19.71
CA ARG A 5 -11.31 -58.68 -19.35
C ARG A 5 -11.12 -58.56 -17.84
N SER A 6 -10.34 -57.59 -17.36
CA SER A 6 -10.40 -57.15 -15.96
C SER A 6 -10.08 -55.65 -15.89
N ILE A 7 -11.16 -54.89 -15.96
CA ILE A 7 -11.48 -53.68 -15.19
C ILE A 7 -10.32 -52.68 -15.03
N ALA A 8 -10.35 -51.67 -15.91
CA ALA A 8 -9.73 -50.38 -15.66
C ALA A 8 -10.34 -49.79 -14.37
N LEU A 9 -9.56 -49.75 -13.29
CA LEU A 9 -9.87 -48.91 -12.14
C LEU A 9 -9.20 -47.55 -12.39
N ALA A 10 -9.89 -46.72 -13.18
CA ALA A 10 -9.66 -45.28 -13.15
C ALA A 10 -10.18 -44.79 -11.79
N ALA A 11 -9.33 -44.80 -10.78
CA ALA A 11 -9.55 -43.99 -9.59
C ALA A 11 -9.32 -42.54 -10.02
N ALA A 12 -10.36 -41.95 -10.61
CA ALA A 12 -10.51 -40.53 -10.71
C ALA A 12 -10.47 -39.99 -9.28
N LEU A 13 -9.30 -39.56 -8.84
CA LEU A 13 -9.14 -38.64 -7.73
C LEU A 13 -9.70 -37.31 -8.23
N THR A 14 -11.03 -37.24 -8.34
CA THR A 14 -11.75 -35.99 -8.34
C THR A 14 -11.46 -35.35 -7.00
N LEU A 15 -10.43 -34.51 -7.00
CA LEU A 15 -10.23 -33.46 -6.04
C LEU A 15 -11.27 -32.39 -6.44
N PRO A 16 -12.43 -32.27 -5.77
CA PRO A 16 -13.08 -30.98 -5.77
C PRO A 16 -12.19 -30.11 -4.86
N LEU A 17 -11.15 -29.51 -5.42
CA LEU A 17 -10.67 -28.23 -4.92
C LEU A 17 -11.85 -27.29 -5.15
N SER A 18 -12.73 -27.26 -4.15
CA SER A 18 -13.73 -26.24 -3.97
C SER A 18 -13.02 -24.90 -4.10
N LEU A 19 -13.18 -24.27 -5.26
CA LEU A 19 -12.92 -22.86 -5.57
C LEU A 19 -13.89 -21.95 -4.78
N GLY A 20 -14.08 -22.25 -3.50
CA GLY A 20 -14.95 -21.54 -2.57
C GLY A 20 -14.14 -20.66 -1.62
N CYS A 21 -13.19 -19.90 -2.17
CA CYS A 21 -12.57 -18.74 -1.54
C CYS A 21 -12.45 -17.71 -2.67
N GLU A 22 -13.58 -17.35 -3.28
CA GLU A 22 -14.52 -16.28 -2.89
C GLU A 22 -13.88 -14.91 -3.15
N PRO A 23 -14.40 -14.11 -4.10
CA PRO A 23 -13.87 -12.78 -4.43
C PRO A 23 -13.60 -11.92 -3.20
N ALA A 24 -14.40 -12.07 -2.14
CA ALA A 24 -14.18 -11.41 -0.85
C ALA A 24 -12.78 -11.60 -0.25
N ALA A 25 -12.08 -12.73 -0.45
CA ALA A 25 -10.73 -12.91 0.10
C ALA A 25 -9.66 -12.13 -0.67
N VAL A 26 -9.86 -11.96 -1.99
CA VAL A 26 -9.00 -11.13 -2.85
C VAL A 26 -9.27 -9.66 -2.56
N ASP A 27 -10.55 -9.28 -2.52
CA ASP A 27 -10.99 -7.91 -2.21
C ASP A 27 -10.43 -7.46 -0.84
N ASN A 28 -10.59 -8.28 0.20
CA ASN A 28 -10.04 -7.98 1.53
C ASN A 28 -8.50 -7.83 1.53
N ALA A 29 -7.79 -8.55 0.67
CA ALA A 29 -6.33 -8.47 0.60
C ALA A 29 -5.88 -7.18 -0.12
N ALA A 30 -6.54 -6.81 -1.21
CA ALA A 30 -6.28 -5.56 -1.93
C ALA A 30 -6.61 -4.35 -1.04
N ASP A 31 -7.76 -4.38 -0.35
CA ASP A 31 -8.16 -3.33 0.60
C ASP A 31 -7.15 -3.19 1.75
N ALA A 32 -6.67 -4.30 2.31
CA ALA A 32 -5.66 -4.25 3.36
C ALA A 32 -4.34 -3.60 2.88
N VAL A 33 -3.93 -3.83 1.63
CA VAL A 33 -2.75 -3.17 1.04
C VAL A 33 -2.99 -1.67 0.88
N ARG A 34 -4.17 -1.27 0.38
CA ARG A 34 -4.54 0.15 0.24
C ARG A 34 -4.54 0.85 1.60
N GLU A 35 -5.23 0.29 2.59
CA GLU A 35 -5.29 0.83 3.95
C GLU A 35 -3.91 0.93 4.59
N GLN A 36 -3.08 -0.11 4.45
CA GLN A 36 -1.72 -0.10 4.98
C GLN A 36 -0.88 1.01 4.32
N SER A 37 -0.91 1.11 2.99
CA SER A 37 -0.12 2.10 2.26
C SER A 37 -0.56 3.53 2.58
N GLN A 38 -1.86 3.78 2.77
CA GLN A 38 -2.39 5.07 3.22
C GLN A 38 -1.90 5.39 4.63
N GLN A 39 -1.95 4.44 5.57
CA GLN A 39 -1.44 4.65 6.92
C GLN A 39 0.07 4.95 6.92
N GLU A 40 0.85 4.21 6.14
CA GLU A 40 2.30 4.45 6.02
C GLU A 40 2.62 5.81 5.38
N ALA A 41 1.82 6.24 4.40
CA ALA A 41 1.95 7.55 3.78
C ALA A 41 1.57 8.68 4.76
N GLU A 42 0.49 8.54 5.52
CA GLU A 42 0.11 9.45 6.60
C GLU A 42 1.20 9.57 7.66
N ASP A 43 1.78 8.46 8.11
CA ASP A 43 2.88 8.46 9.08
C ASP A 43 4.10 9.25 8.55
N VAL A 44 4.38 9.15 7.25
CA VAL A 44 5.45 9.92 6.59
C VAL A 44 5.11 11.41 6.53
N ARG A 45 3.87 11.77 6.17
CA ARG A 45 3.42 13.17 6.16
C ARG A 45 3.54 13.76 7.56
N ASP A 46 2.99 13.10 8.57
CA ASP A 46 3.04 13.54 9.97
C ASP A 46 4.48 13.70 10.46
N ALA A 47 5.37 12.74 10.18
CA ALA A 47 6.77 12.82 10.57
C ALA A 47 7.47 14.03 9.92
N SER A 48 7.22 14.27 8.63
CA SER A 48 7.80 15.40 7.90
C SER A 48 7.30 16.75 8.41
N GLN A 49 6.01 16.85 8.75
CA GLN A 49 5.42 18.05 9.34
C GLN A 49 6.01 18.34 10.72
N ILE A 50 6.20 17.30 11.55
CA ILE A 50 6.84 17.41 12.85
C ILE A 50 8.29 17.89 12.72
N GLU A 51 9.03 17.36 11.73
CA GLU A 51 10.42 17.77 11.47
C GLU A 51 10.51 19.22 10.96
N ALA A 52 9.64 19.59 10.01
CA ALA A 52 9.56 20.95 9.49
C ALA A 52 9.22 21.97 10.60
N GLU A 53 8.27 21.65 11.48
CA GLU A 53 7.95 22.50 12.63
C GLU A 53 9.12 22.61 13.63
N GLN A 54 9.88 21.52 13.84
CA GLN A 54 11.11 21.59 14.64
C GLN A 54 12.11 22.55 14.02
N VAL A 55 12.28 22.55 12.69
CA VAL A 55 13.13 23.51 11.99
C VAL A 55 12.62 24.94 12.16
N ARG A 56 11.32 25.21 11.93
CA ARG A 56 10.71 26.54 12.15
C ARG A 56 10.87 27.01 13.59
N SER A 57 10.82 26.11 14.57
CA SER A 57 11.00 26.43 15.99
C SER A 57 12.40 26.95 16.36
N THR A 58 13.40 26.76 15.47
CA THR A 58 14.75 27.31 15.66
C THR A 58 14.86 28.79 15.32
N SER A 59 13.86 29.36 14.64
CA SER A 59 13.76 30.78 14.30
C SER A 59 12.73 31.49 15.17
N GLU A 60 12.93 32.80 15.36
CA GLU A 60 11.83 33.67 15.81
C GLU A 60 10.70 33.61 14.77
N LYS A 61 9.46 33.71 15.26
CA LYS A 61 8.27 33.70 14.42
C LYS A 61 7.74 35.12 14.24
N ASP A 62 7.32 35.45 13.04
CA ASP A 62 6.73 36.74 12.72
C ASP A 62 5.30 36.88 13.29
N ILE A 63 4.64 38.00 13.02
CA ILE A 63 3.26 38.25 13.49
C ILE A 63 2.22 37.29 12.87
N PHE A 64 2.59 36.52 11.84
CA PHE A 64 1.75 35.54 11.15
C PHE A 64 2.08 34.09 11.53
N GLY A 65 3.13 33.87 12.34
CA GLY A 65 3.56 32.55 12.80
C GLY A 65 4.56 31.85 11.86
N GLN A 66 5.08 32.54 10.86
CA GLN A 66 6.12 32.04 9.94
C GLN A 66 7.51 32.26 10.54
N ALA A 67 8.52 31.50 10.12
CA ALA A 67 9.89 31.78 10.54
C ALA A 67 10.33 33.15 9.97
N GLU A 68 10.86 34.06 10.80
CA GLU A 68 11.42 35.33 10.33
C GLU A 68 12.67 35.15 9.43
N ASN A 69 13.29 33.97 9.49
CA ASN A 69 14.44 33.62 8.67
C ASN A 69 14.02 32.84 7.44
N ASP A 70 14.09 33.48 6.26
CA ASP A 70 13.77 32.88 4.96
C ASP A 70 14.50 31.55 4.69
N ALA A 71 15.73 31.38 5.19
CA ALA A 71 16.48 30.13 5.00
C ALA A 71 15.93 28.99 5.88
N VAL A 72 15.38 29.31 7.05
CA VAL A 72 14.70 28.35 7.93
C VAL A 72 13.38 27.93 7.29
N GLU A 73 12.58 28.88 6.80
CA GLU A 73 11.32 28.58 6.12
C GLU A 73 11.56 27.71 4.87
N ALA A 74 12.51 28.10 4.02
CA ALA A 74 12.86 27.31 2.83
C ALA A 74 13.36 25.89 3.15
N THR A 75 13.98 25.69 4.31
CA THR A 75 14.40 24.35 4.76
C THR A 75 13.21 23.54 5.24
N ALA A 76 12.29 24.14 6.00
CA ALA A 76 11.07 23.49 6.45
C ALA A 76 10.19 23.07 5.26
N ASP A 77 9.96 23.98 4.31
CA ASP A 77 9.19 23.69 3.09
C ASP A 77 9.82 22.53 2.28
N ALA A 78 11.15 22.48 2.19
CA ALA A 78 11.83 21.40 1.49
C ALA A 78 11.64 20.03 2.16
N ILE A 79 11.51 20.00 3.49
CA ILE A 79 11.23 18.78 4.27
C ILE A 79 9.79 18.33 4.01
N GLU A 80 8.82 19.23 4.06
CA GLU A 80 7.41 18.94 3.77
C GLU A 80 7.25 18.42 2.33
N ASP A 81 7.83 19.11 1.34
CA ASP A 81 7.83 18.69 -0.06
C ASP A 81 8.48 17.31 -0.26
N GLN A 82 9.52 16.98 0.50
CA GLN A 82 10.13 15.66 0.45
C GLN A 82 9.23 14.60 1.08
N GLY A 83 8.58 14.91 2.20
CA GLY A 83 7.61 14.06 2.87
C GLY A 83 6.45 13.71 1.95
N GLU A 84 5.81 14.72 1.36
CA GLU A 84 4.68 14.55 0.43
C GLU A 84 5.07 13.68 -0.78
N ARG A 85 6.18 13.98 -1.46
CA ARG A 85 6.64 13.14 -2.58
C ARG A 85 6.89 11.68 -2.20
N LYS A 86 7.33 11.44 -0.97
CA LYS A 86 7.56 10.08 -0.47
C LYS A 86 6.23 9.39 -0.14
N ALA A 87 5.31 10.10 0.51
CA ALA A 87 3.97 9.61 0.83
C ALA A 87 3.20 9.25 -0.45
N ASP A 88 3.20 10.12 -1.46
CA ASP A 88 2.58 9.88 -2.76
C ASP A 88 3.18 8.63 -3.44
N ALA A 89 4.50 8.45 -3.37
CA ALA A 89 5.15 7.26 -3.93
C ALA A 89 4.77 5.96 -3.22
N ILE A 90 4.45 6.02 -1.92
CA ILE A 90 3.96 4.88 -1.14
C ILE A 90 2.53 4.54 -1.55
N GLU A 91 1.63 5.53 -1.61
CA GLU A 91 0.25 5.36 -2.08
C GLU A 91 0.20 4.80 -3.49
N ASP A 92 0.98 5.37 -4.42
CA ASP A 92 1.09 4.89 -5.80
C ASP A 92 1.62 3.44 -5.89
N ALA A 93 2.50 3.04 -4.98
CA ALA A 93 3.00 1.67 -4.92
C ALA A 93 1.93 0.71 -4.36
N GLY A 94 1.25 1.11 -3.30
CA GLY A 94 0.16 0.36 -2.67
C GLY A 94 -1.02 0.14 -3.61
N GLU A 95 -1.46 1.19 -4.32
CA GLU A 95 -2.54 1.07 -5.30
C GLU A 95 -2.17 0.12 -6.44
N ARG A 96 -0.95 0.23 -6.99
CA ARG A 96 -0.49 -0.71 -8.04
C ARG A 96 -0.40 -2.15 -7.56
N GLU A 97 -0.05 -2.37 -6.29
CA GLU A 97 -0.02 -3.71 -5.71
C GLU A 97 -1.43 -4.26 -5.48
N ALA A 98 -2.34 -3.44 -4.95
CA ALA A 98 -3.74 -3.78 -4.78
C ALA A 98 -4.43 -4.12 -6.12
N ASP A 99 -4.20 -3.30 -7.15
CA ASP A 99 -4.71 -3.54 -8.51
C ASP A 99 -4.17 -4.88 -9.06
N ALA A 100 -2.88 -5.19 -8.84
CA ALA A 100 -2.29 -6.45 -9.28
C ALA A 100 -2.89 -7.68 -8.55
N ILE A 101 -3.30 -7.52 -7.29
CA ILE A 101 -4.00 -8.56 -6.52
C ILE A 101 -5.41 -8.79 -7.09
N GLU A 102 -6.15 -7.72 -7.38
CA GLU A 102 -7.49 -7.78 -7.97
C GLU A 102 -7.45 -8.41 -9.38
N ASP A 103 -6.50 -7.99 -10.22
CA ASP A 103 -6.29 -8.54 -11.55
C ASP A 103 -5.98 -10.05 -11.51
N ALA A 104 -5.16 -10.49 -10.55
CA ALA A 104 -4.82 -11.91 -10.40
C ALA A 104 -5.98 -12.76 -9.85
N GLY A 105 -6.91 -12.15 -9.13
CA GLY A 105 -8.10 -12.81 -8.57
C GLY A 105 -9.33 -12.81 -9.48
N THR A 106 -9.30 -12.06 -10.58
CA THR A 106 -10.40 -11.97 -11.55
C THR A 106 -10.26 -13.06 -12.62
N PRO A 107 -11.22 -14.02 -12.76
CA PRO A 107 -11.15 -15.10 -13.74
C PRO A 107 -11.42 -14.68 -15.20
#